data_AF-A0AB34TGR4-F1
#
_entry.id   AF-A0AB34TGR4-F1
#
_cell.length_a   1.000
_cell.length_b   1.000
_cell.length_c   1.000
_cell.angle_alpha   90.00
_cell.angle_beta   90.00
_cell.angle_gamma   90.00
#
_symmetry.space_group_name_H-M   'P 1'
#
loop_
_entity.id
_entity.type
_entity.pdbx_description
1 polymer ?
#
loop_
_entity_poly.entity_id
_entity_poly.type
_entity_poly.pdbx_seq_one_letter_code
_entity_poly.pdbx_strand_id
1 'polypeptide(L)'
;MTEFAFSLEWEKLGNEGSEATLVTERARVFGGWLVRVGTNPAAMALTFVADGEGRWDGEDFGVEDYEDDEEEEYDEDEDGEEEEDEEEYEEEDEDEDEDAESPEKA
;
A
#
# COMPACT_ATOMS: atom_id res chain seq x y z
N MET A 1 -3.21 -1.32 16.50
CA MET A 1 -2.87 -2.07 15.27
C MET A 1 -3.07 -1.08 14.15
N THR A 2 -1.98 -0.63 13.54
CA THR A 2 -2.03 0.21 12.34
C THR A 2 -2.61 -0.65 11.22
N GLU A 3 -3.79 -0.26 10.72
CA GLU A 3 -4.52 -0.98 9.68
C GLU A 3 -4.03 -0.52 8.30
N PHE A 4 -2.75 -0.75 8.01
CA PHE A 4 -2.24 -0.61 6.66
C PHE A 4 -2.48 -1.91 5.91
N ALA A 5 -3.41 -1.87 4.96
CA ALA A 5 -3.61 -2.96 4.02
C ALA A 5 -2.46 -2.97 3.00
N PHE A 6 -1.48 -3.85 3.21
CA PHE A 6 -0.45 -4.10 2.21
C PHE A 6 -1.01 -4.97 1.09
N SER A 7 -0.85 -4.51 -0.15
CA SER A 7 -1.19 -5.32 -1.33
C SER A 7 -0.04 -6.28 -1.61
N LEU A 8 -0.35 -7.57 -1.73
CA LEU A 8 0.63 -8.59 -2.07
C LEU A 8 0.85 -8.62 -3.58
N GLU A 9 2.10 -8.47 -4.00
CA GLU A 9 2.54 -8.66 -5.38
C GLU A 9 2.68 -10.16 -5.66
N TRP A 10 1.75 -10.72 -6.44
CA TRP A 10 1.73 -12.14 -6.79
C TRP A 10 2.43 -12.40 -8.12
N GLU A 11 3.47 -13.23 -8.10
CA GLU A 11 4.18 -13.71 -9.28
C GLU A 11 3.65 -15.10 -9.68
N LYS A 12 3.26 -15.26 -10.95
CA LYS A 12 2.85 -16.56 -11.50
C LYS A 12 4.06 -17.44 -11.80
N LEU A 13 4.03 -18.66 -11.29
CA LEU A 13 5.06 -19.67 -11.52
C LEU A 13 4.74 -20.55 -12.73
N GLY A 14 5.79 -21.13 -13.32
CA GLY A 14 5.68 -22.13 -14.37
C GLY A 14 5.08 -23.44 -13.82
N ASN A 15 4.10 -23.98 -14.54
CA ASN A 15 3.38 -25.22 -14.19
C ASN A 15 3.62 -26.32 -15.22
N GLU A 16 4.86 -26.45 -15.72
CA GLU A 16 5.22 -27.46 -16.71
C GLU A 16 4.87 -28.87 -16.21
N GLY A 17 4.16 -29.65 -17.03
CA GLY A 17 3.72 -31.01 -16.70
C GLY A 17 2.49 -31.09 -15.78
N SER A 18 1.87 -29.97 -15.42
CA SER A 18 0.64 -29.93 -14.63
C SER A 18 -0.63 -29.79 -15.49
N GLU A 19 -1.80 -29.92 -14.87
CA GLU A 19 -3.09 -29.60 -15.50
C GLU A 19 -3.09 -28.20 -16.10
N ALA A 20 -3.61 -28.04 -17.33
CA ALA A 20 -3.53 -26.79 -18.09
C ALA A 20 -4.22 -25.59 -17.41
N THR A 21 -5.19 -25.87 -16.54
CA THR A 21 -5.94 -24.85 -15.79
C THR A 21 -5.34 -24.56 -14.41
N LEU A 22 -4.29 -25.27 -14.01
CA LEU A 22 -3.64 -25.05 -12.73
C LEU A 22 -2.86 -23.74 -12.77
N VAL A 23 -3.09 -22.89 -11.79
CA VAL A 23 -2.37 -21.66 -11.54
C VAL A 23 -1.62 -21.80 -10.22
N THR A 24 -0.33 -21.50 -10.25
CA THR A 24 0.53 -21.42 -9.07
C THR A 24 1.10 -20.02 -9.04
N GLU A 25 0.94 -19.34 -7.91
CA GLU A 25 1.46 -17.99 -7.71
C GLU A 25 2.17 -17.91 -6.36
N ARG A 26 3.15 -17.02 -6.25
CA ARG A 26 3.81 -16.71 -4.98
C ARG A 26 3.87 -15.21 -4.74
N ALA A 27 3.73 -14.80 -3.49
CA ALA A 27 3.97 -13.44 -3.05
C ALA A 27 5.06 -13.43 -1.99
N ARG A 28 5.90 -12.41 -2.03
CA ARG A 28 7.00 -12.24 -1.10
C ARG A 28 6.51 -11.60 0.19
N VAL A 29 6.91 -12.16 1.33
CA VAL A 29 6.54 -11.66 2.66
C VAL A 29 7.72 -11.76 3.62
N PHE A 30 7.60 -11.12 4.77
CA PHE A 30 8.55 -11.32 5.87
C PHE A 30 8.66 -12.80 6.24
N GLY A 31 9.89 -13.26 6.38
CA GLY A 31 10.25 -14.63 6.71
C GLY A 31 10.08 -15.65 5.58
N GLY A 32 9.67 -15.26 4.36
CA GLY A 32 9.52 -16.23 3.28
C GLY A 32 8.59 -15.86 2.13
N TRP A 33 7.84 -16.86 1.67
CA TRP A 33 6.88 -16.75 0.56
C TRP A 33 5.51 -17.28 0.98
N LEU A 34 4.47 -16.58 0.55
CA LEU A 34 3.13 -17.18 0.44
C LEU A 34 3.00 -17.80 -0.94
N VAL A 35 2.63 -19.07 -1.00
CA VAL A 35 2.39 -19.79 -2.26
C VAL A 35 0.92 -20.18 -2.30
N ARG A 36 0.25 -19.85 -3.41
CA ARG A 36 -1.13 -20.25 -3.66
C ARG A 36 -1.25 -21.09 -4.93
N VAL A 37 -2.09 -22.11 -4.89
CA VAL A 37 -2.30 -23.04 -6.01
C VAL A 37 -3.79 -23.35 -6.16
N GLY A 38 -4.29 -23.30 -7.38
CA GLY A 38 -5.68 -23.64 -7.66
C GLY A 38 -6.04 -23.45 -9.13
N THR A 39 -7.29 -23.77 -9.46
CA THR A 39 -7.84 -23.63 -10.83
C THR A 39 -8.76 -22.43 -10.98
N ASN A 40 -9.10 -21.75 -9.88
CA ASN A 40 -9.94 -20.56 -9.83
C ASN A 40 -9.50 -19.68 -8.65
N PRO A 41 -9.42 -18.34 -8.79
CA PRO A 41 -9.14 -17.42 -7.69
C PRO A 41 -9.96 -17.64 -6.41
N ALA A 42 -11.22 -18.08 -6.53
CA ALA A 42 -12.10 -18.37 -5.41
C ALA A 42 -11.77 -19.69 -4.67
N ALA A 43 -10.91 -20.54 -5.25
CA ALA A 43 -10.58 -21.88 -4.77
C ALA A 43 -9.06 -22.13 -4.89
N MET A 44 -8.28 -21.30 -4.20
CA MET A 44 -6.83 -21.44 -4.09
C MET A 44 -6.46 -22.03 -2.73
N ALA A 45 -5.66 -23.10 -2.72
CA ALA A 45 -4.98 -23.54 -1.51
C ALA A 45 -3.80 -22.61 -1.23
N LEU A 46 -3.64 -22.15 0.01
CA LEU A 46 -2.58 -21.24 0.43
C LEU A 46 -1.63 -21.97 1.39
N THR A 47 -0.33 -21.81 1.19
CA THR A 47 0.71 -22.31 2.09
C THR A 47 1.81 -21.27 2.27
N PHE A 48 2.42 -21.27 3.46
CA PHE A 48 3.61 -20.48 3.74
C PHE A 48 4.86 -21.34 3.55
N VAL A 49 5.90 -20.77 2.94
CA VAL A 49 7.22 -21.38 2.76
C VAL A 49 8.25 -20.48 3.44
N ALA A 50 8.83 -20.95 4.53
CA ALA A 50 9.83 -20.21 5.28
C ALA A 50 11.13 -20.05 4.48
N ASP A 51 11.77 -18.89 4.59
CA ASP A 51 13.13 -18.67 4.11
C ASP A 51 14.12 -19.22 5.14
N GLY A 52 14.72 -20.37 4.85
CA GLY A 52 15.69 -21.01 5.74
C GLY A 52 17.04 -20.27 5.84
N GLU A 53 17.25 -19.25 5.01
CA GLU A 53 18.48 -18.46 4.94
C GLU A 53 18.36 -17.11 5.65
N GLY A 54 17.18 -16.75 6.18
CA GLY A 54 16.97 -15.53 6.95
C GLY A 54 17.03 -14.22 6.16
N ARG A 55 17.18 -14.24 4.83
CA ARG A 55 17.41 -13.02 4.00
C ARG A 55 16.21 -12.07 3.92
N TRP A 56 15.12 -12.41 4.61
CA TRP A 56 13.83 -11.73 4.53
C TRP A 56 13.12 -11.73 5.88
N ASP A 57 13.81 -12.08 6.96
CA ASP A 57 13.25 -12.03 8.32
C ASP A 57 12.90 -10.60 8.77
N GLY A 58 13.28 -9.60 7.99
CA GLY A 58 13.02 -8.19 8.22
C GLY A 58 14.22 -7.45 8.80
N GLU A 59 15.32 -8.15 9.12
CA GLU A 59 16.56 -7.48 9.57
C GLU A 59 17.25 -6.73 8.42
N ASP A 60 17.16 -7.24 7.19
CA ASP A 60 17.67 -6.55 5.98
C ASP A 60 16.78 -5.38 5.50
N PHE A 61 15.54 -5.27 6.00
CA PHE A 61 14.60 -4.20 5.66
C PHE A 61 14.45 -3.25 6.85
N GLY A 62 15.38 -2.31 7.06
CA GLY A 62 15.11 -1.25 8.05
C GLY A 62 16.26 -0.48 8.68
N VAL A 63 17.51 -0.57 8.21
CA VAL A 63 18.60 0.22 8.83
C VAL A 63 19.46 1.01 7.85
N GLU A 64 19.56 0.61 6.57
CA GLU A 64 20.51 1.27 5.64
C GLU A 64 19.89 2.24 4.62
N ASP A 65 18.56 2.24 4.43
CA ASP A 65 17.88 3.07 3.41
C ASP A 65 16.92 4.13 4.00
N TYR A 66 16.80 4.17 5.33
CA TYR A 66 16.41 5.40 6.02
C TYR A 66 17.72 6.08 6.36
N GLU A 67 18.30 6.79 5.38
CA GLU A 67 19.23 7.87 5.71
C GLU A 67 18.50 8.73 6.77
N ASP A 68 19.16 8.79 7.92
CA ASP A 68 18.84 9.59 9.09
C ASP A 68 18.66 11.06 8.65
N ASP A 69 17.48 11.42 8.15
CA ASP A 69 17.07 12.81 7.92
C ASP A 69 16.58 13.44 9.24
N GLU A 70 17.14 12.98 10.37
CA GLU A 70 16.97 13.56 11.69
C GLU A 70 18.29 14.25 12.10
N GLU A 71 18.21 15.58 12.22
CA GLU A 71 19.19 16.50 12.81
C GLU A 71 20.21 17.18 11.88
N GLU A 72 19.74 18.05 10.97
CA GLU A 72 20.38 19.38 10.87
C GLU A 72 19.60 20.38 11.73
N GLU A 73 20.16 20.64 12.91
CA GLU A 73 19.73 21.66 13.86
C GLU A 73 19.68 23.04 13.17
N TYR A 74 18.49 23.59 12.98
CA TYR A 74 18.32 25.00 12.62
C TYR A 74 18.65 25.85 13.85
N ASP A 75 19.88 26.34 13.93
CA ASP A 75 20.26 27.45 14.81
C ASP A 75 19.75 28.76 14.13
N GLU A 76 18.48 29.08 14.39
CA GLU A 76 17.83 30.32 13.96
C GLU A 76 17.66 31.25 15.17
N ASP A 77 18.77 31.79 15.66
CA ASP A 77 18.78 33.05 16.41
C ASP A 77 18.87 34.21 15.40
N GLU A 78 17.82 35.02 15.27
CA GLU A 78 17.83 36.49 15.39
C GLU A 78 16.52 37.12 14.86
N ASP A 79 15.62 37.43 15.80
CA ASP A 79 14.92 38.72 15.97
C ASP A 79 14.28 39.40 14.74
N GLY A 80 12.94 39.49 14.74
CA GLY A 80 12.19 40.27 13.75
C GLY A 80 10.69 40.30 14.04
N GLU A 81 10.28 41.25 14.87
CA GLU A 81 8.93 41.49 15.38
C GLU A 81 7.85 41.79 14.30
N GLU A 82 6.59 41.51 14.70
CA GLU A 82 5.29 42.11 14.27
C GLU A 82 4.78 41.72 12.86
N GLU A 83 3.53 41.32 12.64
CA GLU A 83 2.25 41.91 13.07
C GLU A 83 1.11 40.88 12.97
N GLU A 84 0.10 41.08 13.81
CA GLU A 84 -1.21 40.42 13.83
C GLU A 84 -2.10 40.85 12.64
N ASP A 85 -2.88 39.92 12.06
CA ASP A 85 -4.26 40.12 11.53
C ASP A 85 -4.69 38.76 10.91
N GLU A 86 -5.58 37.94 11.50
CA GLU A 86 -7.05 38.06 11.43
C GLU A 86 -7.49 38.35 9.98
N GLU A 87 -8.09 37.41 9.24
CA GLU A 87 -9.54 37.16 9.15
C GLU A 87 -9.74 35.97 8.17
N GLU A 88 -10.38 34.88 8.59
CA GLU A 88 -11.79 34.55 8.31
C GLU A 88 -11.95 33.60 7.10
N TYR A 89 -12.29 32.35 7.44
CA TYR A 89 -12.80 31.31 6.55
C TYR A 89 -14.15 31.74 5.99
N GLU A 90 -14.45 31.49 4.70
CA GLU A 90 -15.69 30.81 4.25
C GLU A 90 -15.45 30.25 2.82
N GLU A 91 -15.29 28.92 2.73
CA GLU A 91 -15.50 28.17 1.49
C GLU A 91 -16.99 27.86 1.38
N GLU A 92 -17.64 28.31 0.32
CA GLU A 92 -18.92 27.76 -0.14
C GLU A 92 -18.92 27.74 -1.67
N ASP A 93 -18.21 26.75 -2.24
CA ASP A 93 -18.40 26.36 -3.65
C ASP A 93 -19.73 25.60 -3.74
N GLU A 94 -20.75 26.35 -4.16
CA GLU A 94 -22.10 25.92 -4.47
C GLU A 94 -22.13 25.26 -5.85
N ASP A 95 -21.88 23.94 -5.92
CA ASP A 95 -22.12 23.14 -7.12
C ASP A 95 -23.03 21.93 -6.79
N GLU A 96 -24.29 22.24 -6.47
CA GLU A 96 -25.41 21.31 -6.53
C GLU A 96 -25.87 21.19 -7.99
N ASP A 97 -25.14 20.40 -8.80
CA ASP A 97 -25.65 19.95 -10.10
C ASP A 97 -26.76 18.92 -9.85
N GLU A 98 -27.97 19.46 -9.74
CA GLU A 98 -29.26 18.75 -9.76
C GLU A 98 -29.28 17.71 -10.89
N ASP A 99 -29.29 16.46 -10.46
CA ASP A 99 -30.11 15.36 -10.96
C ASP A 99 -30.91 15.71 -12.23
N ALA A 100 -30.39 15.32 -13.38
CA ALA A 100 -31.11 15.32 -14.64
C ALA A 100 -32.19 14.22 -14.63
N GLU A 101 -33.20 14.36 -13.78
CA GLU A 101 -34.47 13.67 -13.92
C GLU A 101 -35.31 14.41 -14.97
N SER A 102 -35.38 13.84 -16.17
CA SER A 102 -36.57 14.00 -16.98
C SER A 102 -37.19 12.61 -17.24
N PRO A 103 -38.41 12.39 -16.75
CA PRO A 103 -39.08 11.12 -16.74
C PRO A 103 -39.67 10.76 -18.11
N GLU A 104 -39.62 9.47 -18.42
CA GLU A 104 -40.61 8.65 -19.12
C GLU A 104 -41.74 9.39 -19.87
N LYS A 105 -41.88 9.18 -21.20
CA LYS A 105 -43.20 9.02 -21.85
C LYS A 105 -43.14 8.35 -23.24
N ALA A 106 -43.85 7.22 -23.30
CA ALA A 106 -44.73 6.69 -24.36
C ALA A 106 -44.14 6.23 -25.72
#